data_AF-A0A969X9C2-F1
#
_entry.id   AF-A0A969X9C2-F1
#
_cell.length_a   1.000
_cell.length_b   1.000
_cell.length_c   1.000
_cell.angle_alpha   90.00
_cell.angle_beta   90.00
_cell.angle_gamma   90.00
#
_symmetry.space_group_name_H-M   'P 1'
#
loop_
_entity.id
_entity.type
_entity.pdbx_description
1 polymer ?
#
loop_
_entity_poly.entity_id
_entity_poly.type
_entity_poly.pdbx_seq_one_letter_code
_entity_poly.pdbx_strand_id
1 'polypeptide(L)'
;LLEPEALLPLLETVPSIKVISSAYYDNGNSAFIQEFGLDGRYGVALPKVTSGAFLTDEVRFLIASAATTDGIINHVVYPDEILDAYRSKSLRWEQLVPEYEKLFREIVAKYGWLSSDTVSTAAAKLALIRQATVYCENSNGRLKLICDPFSEPVSVMVTSKQPLRAVSGCSVQAVDSIRYLVLLQEAQALLEVVQP
;
A
#
# COMPACT_ATOMS: atom_id res chain seq x y z
N LEU A 1 -8.74 12.72 -18.11
CA LEU A 1 -8.86 11.50 -17.28
C LEU A 1 -10.21 10.86 -17.59
N LEU A 2 -10.49 9.64 -17.16
CA LEU A 2 -11.85 9.10 -17.23
C LEU A 2 -12.69 9.83 -16.17
N GLU A 3 -13.79 10.45 -16.57
CA GLU A 3 -14.71 11.09 -15.62
C GLU A 3 -15.44 10.03 -14.78
N PRO A 4 -15.80 10.31 -13.51
CA PRO A 4 -16.46 9.34 -12.63
C PRO A 4 -17.73 8.73 -13.25
N GLU A 5 -18.47 9.52 -14.03
CA GLU A 5 -19.72 9.13 -14.68
C GLU A 5 -19.50 8.07 -15.77
N ALA A 6 -18.30 7.99 -16.35
CA ALA A 6 -17.96 7.01 -17.38
C ALA A 6 -17.50 5.66 -16.82
N LEU A 7 -17.24 5.57 -15.51
CA LEU A 7 -16.72 4.34 -14.89
C LEU A 7 -17.76 3.21 -14.86
N LEU A 8 -19.00 3.49 -14.48
CA LEU A 8 -20.05 2.48 -14.42
C LEU A 8 -20.28 1.83 -15.81
N PRO A 9 -20.54 2.61 -16.89
CA PRO A 9 -20.69 2.04 -18.22
C PRO A 9 -19.48 1.24 -18.70
N LEU A 10 -18.27 1.70 -18.35
CA LEU A 10 -17.04 0.99 -18.71
C LEU A 10 -16.96 -0.38 -18.02
N LEU A 11 -17.28 -0.46 -16.73
CA LEU A 11 -17.24 -1.72 -15.98
C LEU A 11 -18.35 -2.69 -16.41
N GLU A 12 -19.52 -2.18 -16.77
CA GLU A 12 -20.59 -3.00 -17.34
C GLU A 12 -20.17 -3.57 -18.71
N THR A 13 -19.48 -2.77 -19.52
CA THR A 13 -19.00 -3.19 -20.86
C THR A 13 -17.79 -4.12 -20.77
N VAL A 14 -16.91 -3.91 -19.80
CA VAL A 14 -15.66 -4.67 -19.62
C VAL A 14 -15.59 -5.21 -18.18
N PRO A 15 -16.43 -6.22 -17.85
CA PRO A 15 -16.57 -6.72 -16.47
C PRO A 15 -15.33 -7.42 -15.93
N SER A 16 -14.32 -7.67 -16.77
CA SER A 16 -13.01 -8.17 -16.37
C SER A 16 -12.16 -7.12 -15.66
N ILE A 17 -12.47 -5.82 -15.77
CA ILE A 17 -11.81 -4.78 -14.98
C ILE A 17 -12.30 -4.91 -13.54
N LYS A 18 -11.36 -5.13 -12.60
CA LYS A 18 -11.63 -5.32 -11.17
C LYS A 18 -11.03 -4.23 -10.28
N VAL A 19 -10.16 -3.39 -10.85
CA VAL A 19 -9.38 -2.40 -10.12
C VAL A 19 -9.44 -1.08 -10.87
N ILE A 20 -9.77 -0.02 -10.15
CA ILE A 20 -9.70 1.35 -10.65
C ILE A 20 -8.50 2.04 -9.99
N SER A 21 -7.63 2.61 -10.82
CA SER A 21 -6.41 3.31 -10.37
C SER A 21 -6.45 4.77 -10.78
N SER A 22 -7.26 5.56 -10.08
CA SER A 22 -7.32 7.01 -10.28
C SER A 22 -6.24 7.73 -9.48
N ALA A 23 -6.49 8.91 -8.90
CA ALA A 23 -5.52 9.67 -8.11
C ALA A 23 -5.84 9.62 -6.61
N TYR A 24 -4.82 9.47 -5.77
CA TYR A 24 -4.96 9.48 -4.30
C TYR A 24 -5.01 10.91 -3.73
N TYR A 25 -4.36 11.85 -4.41
CA TYR A 25 -4.24 13.23 -3.96
C TYR A 25 -4.56 14.20 -5.10
N ASP A 26 -5.24 15.30 -4.76
CA ASP A 26 -5.56 16.36 -5.70
C ASP A 26 -4.39 17.33 -5.85
N ASN A 27 -3.83 17.38 -7.06
CA ASN A 27 -2.78 18.34 -7.42
C ASN A 27 -3.31 19.53 -8.23
N GLY A 28 -4.62 19.79 -8.19
CA GLY A 28 -5.28 20.90 -8.87
C GLY A 28 -5.62 20.64 -10.34
N ASN A 29 -5.34 19.44 -10.86
CA ASN A 29 -5.69 19.03 -12.22
C ASN A 29 -6.88 18.06 -12.22
N SER A 30 -8.08 18.57 -11.88
CA SER A 30 -9.40 17.91 -12.02
C SER A 30 -9.34 16.40 -12.17
N ALA A 31 -8.76 15.73 -11.16
CA ALA A 31 -8.58 14.30 -11.18
C ALA A 31 -9.71 13.69 -10.37
N PHE A 32 -10.24 12.56 -10.85
CA PHE A 32 -11.13 11.76 -10.03
C PHE A 32 -10.34 11.25 -8.81
N ILE A 33 -10.57 11.83 -7.65
CA ILE A 33 -9.85 11.46 -6.43
C ILE A 33 -10.52 10.26 -5.78
N GLN A 34 -9.72 9.28 -5.37
CA GLN A 34 -10.19 8.07 -4.71
C GLN A 34 -9.30 7.73 -3.51
N GLU A 35 -9.93 7.17 -2.47
CA GLU A 35 -9.25 6.52 -1.36
C GLU A 35 -8.94 5.06 -1.68
N PHE A 36 -8.04 4.45 -0.92
CA PHE A 36 -7.82 3.00 -0.98
C PHE A 36 -9.00 2.26 -0.36
N GLY A 37 -9.60 1.34 -1.11
CA GLY A 37 -10.55 0.42 -0.50
C GLY A 37 -11.47 -0.29 -1.46
N LEU A 38 -12.57 -0.78 -0.91
CA LEU A 38 -13.67 -1.34 -1.69
C LEU A 38 -14.60 -0.21 -2.12
N ASP A 39 -14.77 -0.08 -3.42
CA ASP A 39 -15.84 0.71 -3.98
C ASP A 39 -16.97 -0.24 -4.37
N GLY A 40 -18.06 -0.21 -3.60
CA GLY A 40 -19.23 -1.07 -3.82
C GLY A 40 -19.86 -0.93 -5.21
N ARG A 41 -19.51 0.11 -5.98
CA ARG A 41 -19.94 0.32 -7.36
C ARG A 41 -18.89 -0.10 -8.39
N TYR A 42 -17.60 -0.03 -8.04
CA TYR A 42 -16.51 -0.12 -9.02
C TYR A 42 -15.45 -1.22 -8.75
N GLY A 43 -15.63 -2.05 -7.71
CA GLY A 43 -14.67 -3.09 -7.33
C GLY A 43 -13.64 -2.57 -6.33
N VAL A 44 -12.35 -2.71 -6.61
CA VAL A 44 -11.27 -2.22 -5.72
C VAL A 44 -10.74 -0.88 -6.22
N ALA A 45 -10.77 0.14 -5.37
CA ALA A 45 -10.08 1.40 -5.58
C ALA A 45 -8.62 1.25 -5.10
N LEU A 46 -7.69 1.31 -6.05
CA LEU A 46 -6.25 1.30 -5.81
C LEU A 46 -5.63 2.53 -6.51
N PRO A 47 -5.90 3.75 -6.01
CA PRO A 47 -5.44 4.98 -6.64
C PRO A 47 -3.91 5.02 -6.75
N LYS A 48 -3.42 5.73 -7.77
CA LYS A 48 -2.03 6.12 -7.88
C LYS A 48 -1.69 7.14 -6.80
N VAL A 49 -0.62 6.87 -6.06
CA VAL A 49 -0.04 7.80 -5.07
C VAL A 49 0.93 8.75 -5.74
N THR A 50 1.83 8.23 -6.58
CA THR A 50 2.86 9.01 -7.25
C THR A 50 3.08 8.54 -8.68
N SER A 51 3.70 9.37 -9.51
CA SER A 51 4.14 9.00 -10.85
C SER A 51 5.42 9.72 -11.24
N GLY A 52 6.13 9.12 -12.17
CA GLY A 52 7.30 9.69 -12.81
C GLY A 52 8.59 9.61 -12.00
N ALA A 53 9.68 10.04 -12.59
CA ALA A 53 11.02 9.71 -12.10
C ALA A 53 11.50 10.51 -10.87
N PHE A 54 10.95 11.70 -10.64
CA PHE A 54 11.59 12.68 -9.75
C PHE A 54 11.11 12.61 -8.30
N LEU A 55 12.05 12.40 -7.38
CA LEU A 55 11.80 12.36 -5.94
C LEU A 55 11.82 13.77 -5.32
N THR A 56 10.77 14.55 -5.59
CA THR A 56 10.54 15.86 -4.98
C THR A 56 10.05 15.75 -3.53
N ASP A 57 10.02 16.86 -2.79
CA ASP A 57 9.50 16.86 -1.41
C ASP A 57 8.01 16.49 -1.34
N GLU A 58 7.22 16.92 -2.33
CA GLU A 58 5.82 16.51 -2.46
C GLU A 58 5.70 14.99 -2.68
N VAL A 59 6.50 14.41 -3.58
CA VAL A 59 6.52 12.96 -3.82
C VAL A 59 6.92 12.20 -2.55
N ARG A 60 7.92 12.70 -1.80
CA ARG A 60 8.31 12.14 -0.50
C ARG A 60 7.16 12.17 0.50
N PHE A 61 6.44 13.28 0.58
CA PHE A 61 5.29 13.43 1.46
C PHE A 61 4.16 12.46 1.09
N LEU A 62 3.81 12.35 -0.19
CA LEU A 62 2.75 11.44 -0.65
C LEU A 62 3.09 9.97 -0.39
N ILE A 63 4.35 9.56 -0.65
CA ILE A 63 4.83 8.22 -0.31
C ILE A 63 4.71 7.97 1.19
N ALA A 64 5.17 8.91 2.02
CA ALA A 64 5.12 8.76 3.47
C ALA A 64 3.68 8.68 3.98
N SER A 65 2.77 9.49 3.43
CA SER A 65 1.35 9.45 3.78
C SER A 65 0.77 8.07 3.48
N ALA A 66 0.75 7.67 2.21
CA ALA A 66 0.10 6.40 1.81
C ALA A 66 0.75 5.17 2.46
N ALA A 67 2.07 5.15 2.63
CA ALA A 67 2.75 4.05 3.29
C ALA A 67 2.40 3.94 4.78
N THR A 68 2.17 5.07 5.47
CA THR A 68 1.90 5.05 6.92
C THR A 68 0.42 4.98 7.27
N THR A 69 -0.48 5.46 6.39
CA THR A 69 -1.93 5.39 6.57
C THR A 69 -2.50 4.06 6.09
N ASP A 70 -2.07 3.60 4.91
CA ASP A 70 -2.69 2.47 4.22
C ASP A 70 -1.75 1.29 4.03
N GLY A 71 -0.44 1.47 4.28
CA GLY A 71 0.56 0.41 4.04
C GLY A 71 0.70 0.07 2.56
N ILE A 72 0.41 1.01 1.66
CA ILE A 72 0.45 0.81 0.21
C ILE A 72 1.15 1.98 -0.46
N ILE A 73 2.01 1.68 -1.44
CA ILE A 73 2.56 2.67 -2.38
C ILE A 73 2.25 2.18 -3.79
N ASN A 74 1.36 2.89 -4.49
CA ASN A 74 1.06 2.61 -5.89
C ASN A 74 1.69 3.70 -6.78
N HIS A 75 2.79 3.35 -7.46
CA HIS A 75 3.55 4.26 -8.31
C HIS A 75 3.35 3.92 -9.79
N VAL A 76 3.08 4.93 -10.63
CA VAL A 76 2.89 4.74 -12.07
C VAL A 76 4.06 5.31 -12.87
N VAL A 77 4.60 4.49 -13.75
CA VAL A 77 5.57 4.88 -14.77
C VAL A 77 4.82 5.07 -16.09
N TYR A 78 4.92 6.27 -16.68
CA TYR A 78 4.30 6.54 -17.96
C TYR A 78 5.24 6.10 -19.10
N PRO A 79 4.79 5.26 -20.06
CA PRO A 79 5.66 4.78 -21.15
C PRO A 79 6.07 5.93 -22.09
N ASP A 80 5.25 6.97 -22.20
CA ASP A 80 5.47 8.17 -22.99
C ASP A 80 6.28 9.26 -22.27
N GLU A 81 6.73 9.01 -21.02
CA GLU A 81 7.37 10.04 -20.18
C GLU A 81 8.61 10.65 -20.82
N ILE A 82 9.38 9.86 -21.56
CA ILE A 82 10.58 10.33 -22.29
C ILE A 82 10.24 11.23 -23.49
N LEU A 83 9.05 11.09 -24.05
CA LEU A 83 8.61 11.87 -25.22
C LEU A 83 8.00 13.22 -24.80
N ASP A 84 7.65 13.37 -23.53
CA ASP A 84 7.08 14.59 -22.96
C ASP A 84 8.20 15.42 -22.31
N ALA A 85 8.57 16.53 -22.94
CA ALA A 85 9.64 17.42 -22.47
C ALA A 85 9.35 18.07 -21.10
N TYR A 86 8.07 18.20 -20.72
CA TYR A 86 7.67 18.72 -19.42
C TYR A 86 7.84 17.64 -18.35
N ARG A 87 7.30 16.44 -18.59
CA ARG A 87 7.39 15.33 -17.63
C ARG A 87 8.82 14.82 -17.45
N SER A 88 9.58 14.70 -18.53
CA SER A 88 11.00 14.31 -18.48
C SER A 88 11.93 15.42 -18.01
N LYS A 89 11.45 16.67 -17.87
CA LYS A 89 12.30 17.87 -17.71
C LYS A 89 13.36 17.97 -18.82
N SER A 90 12.99 17.56 -20.04
CA SER A 90 13.86 17.51 -21.22
C SER A 90 15.09 16.60 -21.07
N LEU A 91 15.07 15.68 -20.11
CA LEU A 91 16.11 14.66 -19.95
C LEU A 91 15.91 13.51 -20.92
N ARG A 92 17.02 12.92 -21.38
CA ARG A 92 17.01 11.67 -22.15
C ARG A 92 16.90 10.46 -21.24
N TRP A 93 16.63 9.29 -21.80
CA TRP A 93 16.45 8.04 -21.04
C TRP A 93 17.59 7.76 -20.07
N GLU A 94 18.83 7.92 -20.53
CA GLU A 94 20.04 7.62 -19.77
C GLU A 94 20.19 8.50 -18.53
N GLN A 95 19.50 9.65 -18.52
CA GLN A 95 19.47 10.60 -17.40
C GLN A 95 18.22 10.41 -16.53
N LEU A 96 17.12 9.88 -17.08
CA LEU A 96 15.89 9.56 -16.33
C LEU A 96 16.04 8.28 -15.50
N VAL A 97 16.72 7.26 -16.01
CA VAL A 97 16.90 5.99 -15.29
C VAL A 97 17.52 6.19 -13.89
N PRO A 98 18.62 6.96 -13.72
CA PRO A 98 19.15 7.26 -12.39
C PRO A 98 18.17 7.96 -11.44
N GLU A 99 17.20 8.72 -11.96
CA GLU A 99 16.18 9.37 -11.12
C GLU A 99 15.17 8.35 -10.61
N TYR A 100 14.71 7.42 -11.44
CA TYR A 100 13.90 6.29 -10.99
C TYR A 100 14.64 5.42 -9.97
N GLU A 101 15.93 5.15 -10.18
CA GLU A 101 16.74 4.40 -9.22
C GLU A 101 16.80 5.08 -7.86
N LYS A 102 16.96 6.42 -7.83
CA LYS A 102 16.93 7.19 -6.58
C LYS A 102 15.58 7.06 -5.88
N LEU A 103 14.48 7.20 -6.64
CA LEU A 103 13.12 7.06 -6.13
C LEU A 103 12.88 5.68 -5.51
N PHE A 104 13.15 4.59 -6.25
CA PHE A 104 12.90 3.24 -5.73
C PHE A 104 13.86 2.86 -4.60
N ARG A 105 15.12 3.34 -4.64
CA ARG A 105 16.07 3.15 -3.54
C ARG A 105 15.60 3.81 -2.26
N GLU A 106 15.03 5.02 -2.33
CA GLU A 106 14.41 5.69 -1.19
C GLU A 106 13.25 4.87 -0.62
N ILE A 107 12.36 4.38 -1.51
CA ILE A 107 11.20 3.57 -1.10
C ILE A 107 11.66 2.31 -0.37
N VAL A 108 12.60 1.55 -0.95
CA VAL A 108 13.12 0.32 -0.33
C VAL A 108 13.87 0.61 0.97
N ALA A 109 14.65 1.68 1.03
CA ALA A 109 15.41 2.02 2.23
C ALA A 109 14.52 2.41 3.42
N LYS A 110 13.42 3.13 3.18
CA LYS A 110 12.51 3.61 4.24
C LYS A 110 11.34 2.69 4.53
N TYR A 111 10.86 1.98 3.51
CA TYR A 111 9.66 1.17 3.56
C TYR A 111 9.95 -0.28 3.12
N GLY A 112 11.16 -0.78 3.37
CA GLY A 112 11.57 -2.15 3.03
C GLY A 112 10.79 -3.26 3.76
N TRP A 113 9.89 -2.89 4.66
CA TRP A 113 8.88 -3.77 5.26
C TRP A 113 7.63 -3.95 4.38
N LEU A 114 7.47 -3.15 3.32
CA LEU A 114 6.50 -3.37 2.26
C LEU A 114 7.04 -4.37 1.23
N SER A 115 6.16 -5.21 0.70
CA SER A 115 6.47 -6.14 -0.39
C SER A 115 6.09 -5.56 -1.75
N SER A 116 6.91 -5.79 -2.77
CA SER A 116 6.54 -5.48 -4.16
C SER A 116 5.47 -6.46 -4.66
N ASP A 117 4.46 -5.94 -5.35
CA ASP A 117 3.33 -6.71 -5.86
C ASP A 117 2.85 -6.19 -7.21
N THR A 118 2.06 -7.01 -7.90
CA THR A 118 1.23 -6.53 -9.02
C THR A 118 0.00 -5.78 -8.50
N VAL A 119 -0.54 -4.86 -9.29
CA VAL A 119 -1.79 -4.16 -8.97
C VAL A 119 -2.93 -5.14 -8.64
N SER A 120 -3.05 -6.24 -9.38
CA SER A 120 -4.09 -7.26 -9.16
C SER A 120 -3.93 -7.95 -7.81
N THR A 121 -2.70 -8.34 -7.44
CA THR A 121 -2.43 -9.00 -6.15
C THR A 121 -2.60 -8.02 -4.99
N ALA A 122 -2.12 -6.78 -5.12
CA ALA A 122 -2.28 -5.74 -4.11
C ALA A 122 -3.76 -5.40 -3.89
N ALA A 123 -4.55 -5.31 -4.96
CA ALA A 123 -5.99 -5.07 -4.87
C ALA A 123 -6.73 -6.22 -4.16
N ALA A 124 -6.36 -7.47 -4.43
CA ALA A 124 -6.93 -8.61 -3.71
C ALA A 124 -6.60 -8.56 -2.21
N LYS A 125 -5.35 -8.26 -1.84
CA LYS A 125 -4.93 -8.07 -0.44
C LYS A 125 -5.69 -6.92 0.23
N LEU A 126 -5.85 -5.79 -0.47
CA LEU A 126 -6.62 -4.65 0.02
C LEU A 126 -8.10 -5.02 0.25
N ALA A 127 -8.72 -5.76 -0.67
CA ALA A 127 -10.08 -6.23 -0.52
C ALA A 127 -10.25 -7.13 0.72
N LEU A 128 -9.29 -8.02 0.98
CA LEU A 128 -9.30 -8.90 2.14
C LEU A 128 -9.21 -8.10 3.45
N ILE A 129 -8.21 -7.22 3.60
CA ILE A 129 -8.03 -6.46 4.85
C ILE A 129 -9.20 -5.50 5.12
N ARG A 130 -9.85 -4.96 4.09
CA ARG A 130 -10.99 -4.04 4.26
C ARG A 130 -12.30 -4.73 4.66
N GLN A 131 -12.38 -6.05 4.47
CA GLN A 131 -13.49 -6.87 4.96
C GLN A 131 -13.21 -7.47 6.34
N ALA A 132 -11.93 -7.62 6.70
CA ALA A 132 -11.51 -8.17 7.97
C ALA A 132 -11.53 -7.11 9.08
N THR A 133 -11.89 -7.54 10.28
CA THR A 133 -11.64 -6.81 11.52
C THR A 133 -10.56 -7.52 12.31
N VAL A 134 -9.59 -6.76 12.82
CA VAL A 134 -8.50 -7.29 13.64
C VAL A 134 -8.69 -6.82 15.08
N TYR A 135 -8.86 -7.78 15.99
CA TYR A 135 -8.93 -7.55 17.42
C TYR A 135 -7.60 -7.87 18.08
N CYS A 136 -7.26 -7.14 19.14
CA CYS A 136 -6.08 -7.38 19.95
C CYS A 136 -6.47 -7.44 21.43
N GLU A 137 -6.23 -8.58 22.07
CA GLU A 137 -6.38 -8.76 23.51
C GLU A 137 -4.99 -8.81 24.15
N ASN A 138 -4.78 -8.07 25.24
CA ASN A 138 -3.52 -8.11 25.99
C ASN A 138 -3.79 -8.65 27.40
N SER A 139 -3.11 -9.73 27.76
CA SER A 139 -3.16 -10.31 29.10
C SER A 139 -1.78 -10.76 29.54
N ASN A 140 -1.27 -10.19 30.64
CA ASN A 140 -0.01 -10.58 31.28
C ASN A 140 1.19 -10.67 30.32
N GLY A 141 1.33 -9.70 29.40
CA GLY A 141 2.44 -9.67 28.43
C GLY A 141 2.26 -10.59 27.23
N ARG A 142 1.07 -11.20 27.06
CA ARG A 142 0.69 -11.95 25.86
C ARG A 142 -0.33 -11.15 25.08
N LEU A 143 -0.06 -10.97 23.79
CA LEU A 143 -0.99 -10.33 22.86
C LEU A 143 -1.61 -11.41 21.99
N LYS A 144 -2.94 -11.54 22.05
CA LYS A 144 -3.71 -12.38 21.16
C LYS A 144 -4.31 -11.50 20.07
N LEU A 145 -3.94 -11.77 18.83
CA LEU A 145 -4.53 -11.16 17.64
C LEU A 145 -5.59 -12.08 17.07
N ILE A 146 -6.74 -11.52 16.69
CA ILE A 146 -7.84 -12.26 16.07
C ILE A 146 -8.25 -11.51 14.81
N CYS A 147 -8.28 -12.21 13.67
CA CYS A 147 -8.74 -11.67 12.39
C CYS A 147 -10.06 -12.35 12.02
N ASP A 148 -11.10 -11.58 11.73
CA ASP A 148 -12.42 -12.10 11.35
C ASP A 148 -13.08 -11.23 10.26
N PRO A 149 -13.52 -11.80 9.12
CA PRO A 149 -13.22 -13.15 8.68
C PRO A 149 -11.72 -13.35 8.38
N PHE A 150 -11.25 -14.58 8.54
CA PHE A 150 -9.93 -14.99 8.09
C PHE A 150 -10.05 -16.03 6.98
N SER A 151 -9.52 -15.70 5.81
CA SER A 151 -9.51 -16.61 4.65
C SER A 151 -8.11 -16.81 4.06
N GLU A 152 -7.21 -15.85 4.26
CA GLU A 152 -5.86 -15.81 3.71
C GLU A 152 -4.94 -15.12 4.71
N PRO A 153 -3.61 -15.30 4.63
CA PRO A 153 -2.67 -14.58 5.49
C PRO A 153 -2.78 -13.05 5.35
N VAL A 154 -2.79 -12.36 6.49
CA VAL A 154 -2.96 -10.90 6.57
C VAL A 154 -1.83 -10.27 7.37
N SER A 155 -1.25 -9.19 6.85
CA SER A 155 -0.24 -8.40 7.55
C SER A 155 -0.89 -7.29 8.36
N VAL A 156 -0.49 -7.15 9.63
CA VAL A 156 -0.92 -6.07 10.52
C VAL A 156 0.27 -5.41 11.18
N MET A 157 0.17 -4.09 11.39
CA MET A 157 1.20 -3.33 12.11
C MET A 157 0.86 -3.31 13.60
N VAL A 158 1.73 -3.87 14.44
CA VAL A 158 1.61 -3.83 15.90
C VAL A 158 2.63 -2.87 16.47
N THR A 159 2.18 -1.96 17.34
CA THR A 159 3.08 -1.03 18.05
C THR A 159 3.27 -1.50 19.49
N SER A 160 4.52 -1.68 19.91
CA SER A 160 4.89 -2.08 21.27
C SER A 160 6.21 -1.44 21.69
N LYS A 161 6.28 -0.93 22.93
CA LYS A 161 7.54 -0.41 23.51
C LYS A 161 8.51 -1.50 23.93
N GLN A 162 8.03 -2.73 24.06
CA GLN A 162 8.84 -3.89 24.45
C GLN A 162 8.96 -4.84 23.25
N PRO A 163 10.10 -5.56 23.11
CA PRO A 163 10.28 -6.50 22.01
C PRO A 163 9.19 -7.56 21.99
N LEU A 164 8.69 -7.88 20.79
CA LEU A 164 7.69 -8.91 20.59
C LEU A 164 8.31 -10.15 19.95
N ARG A 165 7.89 -11.33 20.41
CA ARG A 165 8.17 -12.61 19.75
C ARG A 165 6.88 -13.29 19.30
N ALA A 166 6.93 -13.94 18.15
CA ALA A 166 5.87 -14.86 17.73
C ALA A 166 5.82 -16.07 18.67
N VAL A 167 4.62 -16.49 19.05
CA VAL A 167 4.38 -17.73 19.79
C VAL A 167 3.70 -18.75 18.88
N SER A 168 2.61 -18.37 18.21
CA SER A 168 1.88 -19.25 17.28
C SER A 168 1.00 -18.45 16.31
N GLY A 169 0.63 -19.06 15.18
CA GLY A 169 -0.31 -18.51 14.20
C GLY A 169 0.19 -17.25 13.46
N CYS A 170 1.44 -16.85 13.64
CA CYS A 170 2.01 -15.68 12.97
C CYS A 170 3.53 -15.72 12.85
N SER A 171 4.07 -14.84 11.99
CA SER A 171 5.47 -14.42 12.01
C SER A 171 5.59 -12.93 12.34
N VAL A 172 6.71 -12.54 12.93
CA VAL A 172 6.98 -11.15 13.35
C VAL A 172 8.26 -10.65 12.72
N GLN A 173 8.21 -9.46 12.14
CA GLN A 173 9.37 -8.71 11.66
C GLN A 173 9.39 -7.33 12.32
N ALA A 174 10.51 -6.95 12.92
CA ALA A 174 10.70 -5.58 13.42
C ALA A 174 10.79 -4.61 12.22
N VAL A 175 10.00 -3.55 12.29
CA VAL A 175 10.02 -2.43 11.32
C VAL A 175 10.93 -1.33 11.83
N ASP A 176 10.81 -1.01 13.13
CA ASP A 176 11.72 -0.14 13.86
C ASP A 176 11.73 -0.51 15.36
N SER A 177 12.18 0.40 16.23
CA SER A 177 12.27 0.18 17.67
C SER A 177 10.93 -0.09 18.37
N ILE A 178 9.79 0.31 17.78
CA ILE A 178 8.47 0.18 18.40
C ILE A 178 7.40 -0.44 17.50
N ARG A 179 7.65 -0.59 16.20
CA ARG A 179 6.69 -1.13 15.23
C ARG A 179 7.13 -2.50 14.74
N TYR A 180 6.17 -3.42 14.64
CA TYR A 180 6.36 -4.80 14.21
C TYR A 180 5.33 -5.13 13.14
N LEU A 181 5.79 -5.63 12.00
CA LEU A 181 4.94 -6.21 10.98
C LEU A 181 4.65 -7.66 11.39
N VAL A 182 3.38 -7.97 11.65
CA VAL A 182 2.92 -9.29 12.05
C VAL A 182 2.11 -9.88 10.91
N LEU A 183 2.59 -10.98 10.33
CA LEU A 183 1.85 -11.75 9.34
C LEU A 183 1.04 -12.83 10.07
N LEU A 184 -0.27 -12.63 10.13
CA LEU A 184 -1.23 -13.63 10.61
C LEU A 184 -1.33 -14.74 9.57
N GLN A 185 -1.06 -15.98 9.97
CA GLN A 185 -1.18 -17.18 9.14
C GLN A 185 -2.41 -18.02 9.51
N GLU A 186 -3.02 -17.69 10.65
CA GLU A 186 -4.24 -18.29 11.18
C GLU A 186 -5.19 -17.18 11.65
N ALA A 187 -6.48 -17.51 11.81
CA ALA A 187 -7.50 -16.59 12.32
C ALA A 187 -7.18 -16.04 13.73
N GLN A 188 -6.39 -16.78 14.51
CA GLN A 188 -5.90 -16.36 15.80
C GLN A 188 -4.38 -16.54 15.85
N ALA A 189 -3.68 -15.51 16.32
CA ALA A 189 -2.25 -15.56 16.55
C ALA A 189 -1.90 -15.10 17.96
N LEU A 190 -0.79 -15.61 18.48
CA LEU A 190 -0.29 -15.28 19.78
C LEU A 190 1.12 -14.71 19.67
N LEU A 191 1.32 -13.59 20.33
CA LEU A 191 2.58 -12.89 20.50
C LEU A 191 2.87 -12.78 21.99
N GLU A 192 4.14 -12.66 22.34
CA GLU A 192 4.55 -12.41 23.71
C GLU A 192 5.58 -11.28 23.77
N VAL A 193 5.45 -10.47 24.80
CA VAL A 193 6.45 -9.49 25.18
C VAL A 193 7.67 -10.23 25.72
N VAL A 194 8.83 -9.98 25.13
CA VAL A 194 10.10 -10.47 25.65
C VAL A 194 10.42 -9.64 26.90
N GLN A 195 10.41 -10.30 28.07
CA GLN A 195 10.88 -9.67 29.30
C GLN A 195 12.38 -9.38 29.18
N PRO A 196 12.85 -8.23 29.69
CA PRO A 196 14.26 -7.86 29.66
C PRO A 196 15.16 -8.83 30.43
#